data_AF-A0A926S8X7-F1
#
_entry.id   AF-A0A926S8X7-F1
#
_cell.length_a   1.000
_cell.length_b   1.000
_cell.length_c   1.000
_cell.angle_alpha   90.00
_cell.angle_beta   90.00
_cell.angle_gamma   90.00
#
_symmetry.space_group_name_H-M   'P 1'
#
loop_
_entity.id
_entity.type
_entity.pdbx_description
1 polymer ?
#
loop_
_entity_poly.entity_id
_entity_poly.type
_entity_poly.pdbx_seq_one_letter_code
_entity_poly.pdbx_strand_id
1 'polypeptide(L)' 'MPFTEEFYKHLGQRGVSRAEALQQAQQVMLQDPNFQAPSFWASYVLVGSWF' A
#
# COMPACT_ATOMS: atom_id res chain seq x y z
N MET A 1 -3.41 7.89 8.74
CA MET A 1 -2.12 7.94 8.01
C MET A 1 -2.44 7.81 6.53
N PRO A 2 -1.91 8.66 5.64
CA PRO A 2 -2.20 8.55 4.21
C PRO A 2 -1.60 7.26 3.62
N PHE A 3 -2.37 6.56 2.77
CA PHE A 3 -1.94 5.32 2.11
C PHE A 3 -0.57 5.43 1.43
N THR A 4 -0.30 6.56 0.78
CA THR A 4 0.95 6.83 0.07
C THR A 4 2.17 6.81 0.99
N GLU A 5 2.03 7.28 2.24
CA GLU A 5 3.14 7.29 3.21
C GLU A 5 3.51 5.86 3.62
N GLU A 6 2.50 5.01 3.89
CA GLU A 6 2.72 3.61 4.23
C GLU A 6 3.30 2.83 3.04
N PHE A 7 2.84 3.13 1.82
CA PHE A 7 3.43 2.56 0.60
C PHE A 7 4.93 2.86 0.47
N TYR A 8 5.36 4.12 0.61
CA TYR A 8 6.78 4.47 0.49
C TYR A 8 7.63 3.92 1.64
N LYS A 9 7.06 3.81 2.84
CA LYS A 9 7.70 3.14 3.97
C LYS A 9 8.00 1.67 3.68
N HIS A 10 7.08 0.95 3.03
CA HIS A 10 7.30 -0.44 2.61
C HIS A 10 8.25 -0.53 1.41
N LEU A 11 8.13 0.36 0.43
CA LEU A 11 8.99 0.38 -0.75
C LEU A 11 10.45 0.71 -0.44
N GLY A 12 10.71 1.47 0.63
CA GLY A 12 12.08 1.76 1.10
C GLY A 12 12.81 0.56 1.70
N GLN A 13 12.12 -0.55 1.93
CA GLN A 13 12.72 -1.77 2.49
C GLN A 13 13.49 -2.54 1.40
N ARG A 14 14.70 -2.98 1.73
CA ARG A 14 15.51 -3.79 0.80
C ARG A 14 14.80 -5.09 0.46
N GLY A 15 14.66 -5.37 -0.83
CA GLY A 15 14.09 -6.62 -1.34
C GLY A 15 12.56 -6.62 -1.47
N VAL A 16 11.89 -5.51 -1.18
CA VAL A 16 10.44 -5.39 -1.37
C VAL A 16 10.15 -4.89 -2.78
N SER A 17 9.38 -5.66 -3.55
CA SER A 17 8.88 -5.21 -4.86
C SER A 17 7.82 -4.12 -4.71
N ARG A 18 7.57 -3.37 -5.78
CA ARG A 18 6.48 -2.38 -5.82
C ARG A 18 5.12 -3.03 -5.52
N ALA A 19 4.92 -4.25 -6.01
CA ALA A 19 3.72 -5.05 -5.78
C ALA A 19 3.52 -5.39 -4.30
N GLU A 20 4.58 -5.86 -3.63
CA GLU A 20 4.55 -6.19 -2.21
C GLU A 20 4.36 -4.95 -1.35
N ALA A 21 5.02 -3.83 -1.67
CA ALA A 21 4.82 -2.57 -0.96
C ALA A 21 3.37 -2.08 -1.04
N LEU A 22 2.73 -2.22 -2.21
CA LEU A 22 1.32 -1.89 -2.40
C LEU A 22 0.41 -2.80 -1.56
N GLN A 23 0.65 -4.11 -1.59
CA GLN A 23 -0.13 -5.08 -0.83
C GLN A 23 -0.01 -4.83 0.69
N GLN A 24 1.20 -4.56 1.18
CA GLN A 24 1.45 -4.27 2.60
C GLN A 24 0.73 -2.98 3.03
N ALA A 25 0.80 -1.91 2.23
CA ALA A 25 0.07 -0.68 2.51
C ALA A 25 -1.46 -0.89 2.55
N GLN A 26 -2.01 -1.72 1.65
CA GLN A 26 -3.43 -2.08 1.66
C GLN A 26 -3.81 -2.85 2.93
N GLN A 27 -2.98 -3.81 3.37
CA GLN A 27 -3.22 -4.56 4.60
C GLN A 27 -3.22 -3.66 5.84
N VAL A 28 -2.32 -2.68 5.92
CA VAL A 28 -2.30 -1.72 7.04
C VAL A 28 -3.60 -0.91 7.11
N MET A 29 -4.14 -0.47 5.97
CA MET A 29 -5.43 0.25 5.94
C MET A 29 -6.61 -0.64 6.35
N LEU A 30 -6.58 -1.93 6.00
CA LEU A 30 -7.62 -2.89 6.41
C LEU A 30 -7.58 -3.21 7.91
N GLN A 31 -6.41 -3.14 8.54
CA GLN A 31 -6.23 -3.39 9.97
C GLN A 31 -6.63 -2.20 10.85
N ASP A 32 -6.65 -0.98 10.33
CA ASP A 32 -7.07 0.21 11.06
C ASP A 32 -8.58 0.50 10.85
N PRO A 33 -9.42 0.42 11.89
CA PRO A 33 -10.86 0.69 11.80
C PRO A 33 -11.21 2.05 11.18
N ASN A 34 -10.31 3.04 11.29
CA ASN A 34 -10.53 4.37 10.76
C ASN A 34 -10.26 4.47 9.24
N PHE A 35 -9.55 3.49 8.65
CA PHE A 35 -9.14 3.49 7.24
C PHE A 35 -9.68 2.29 6.43
N GLN A 36 -10.60 1.51 7.01
CA GLN A 36 -11.21 0.35 6.33
C GLN A 36 -12.02 0.72 5.08
N ALA A 37 -12.52 1.96 4.98
CA ALA A 37 -13.32 2.37 3.84
C ALA A 37 -12.50 2.27 2.53
N PRO A 38 -13.03 1.65 1.46
CA PRO A 38 -12.30 1.44 0.22
C PRO A 38 -11.73 2.72 -0.41
N SER A 39 -12.33 3.88 -0.15
CA SER A 39 -11.85 5.18 -0.63
C SER A 39 -10.43 5.53 -0.19
N PHE A 40 -9.92 4.93 0.88
CA PHE A 40 -8.58 5.19 1.40
C PHE A 40 -7.48 4.40 0.67
N TRP A 41 -7.80 3.28 0.04
CA TRP A 41 -6.79 2.35 -0.49
C TRP A 41 -7.10 1.75 -1.88
N ALA A 42 -8.37 1.66 -2.28
CA ALA A 42 -8.79 1.00 -3.52
C ALA A 42 -8.58 1.85 -4.79
N SER A 43 -8.32 3.14 -4.64
CA SER A 43 -7.99 4.07 -5.74
C SER A 43 -6.55 3.92 -6.24
N TYR A 44 -5.71 3.15 -5.53
CA TYR A 44 -4.32 2.93 -5.90
C TYR A 44 -4.17 1.59 -6.61
N VAL A 45 -3.83 1.64 -7.89
CA VAL A 45 -3.55 0.47 -8.73
C VAL A 45 -2.14 0.59 -9.30
N LEU A 46 -1.43 -0.55 -9.33
CA LEU A 46 -0.14 -0.64 -10.02
C LEU A 46 -0.38 -0.92 -11.50
N VAL A 47 0.16 -0.06 -12.37
CA VAL A 47 0.14 -0.24 -13.82
C VAL A 47 1.58 -0.33 -14.32
N GLY A 48 1.97 -1.47 -14.90
CA GLY A 48 3.34 -1.74 -15.37
C GLY A 48 4.00 -2.93 -14.69
N SER A 49 5.30 -3.16 -14.97
CA SER A 49 6.05 -4.34 -14.52
C SER A 49 6.06 -4.49 -13.00
N TRP A 50 5.50 -5.61 -12.56
CA TRP A 50 5.36 -6.09 -11.18
C TRP A 50 6.64 -6.73 -10.60
N PHE A 51 7.73 -6.66 -11.35
CA PHE A 51 9.05 -7.21 -11.02
C PHE A 51 9.99 -6.12 -10.47
#